data_AF-A0A662JSC1-F1
#
_entry.id   AF-A0A662JSC1-F1
#
_cell.length_a   1.000
_cell.length_b   1.000
_cell.length_c   1.000
_cell.angle_alpha   90.00
_cell.angle_beta   90.00
_cell.angle_gamma   90.00
#
_symmetry.space_group_name_H-M   'P 1'
#
loop_
_entity.id
_entity.type
_entity.pdbx_description
1 polymer ?
#
loop_
_entity_poly.entity_id
_entity_poly.type
_entity_poly.pdbx_seq_one_letter_code
_entity_poly.pdbx_strand_id
1 'polypeptide(L)'
;LVKNRETKEPFNVKAEKFGPGPLMTVRVASEAMKNGLYMAAWYDNLVIAPPLIIKEDEVDQAMEILDKALEIADSEAVPTDVPASRSSEFSK
;
A
#
# COMPACT_ATOMS: atom_id res chain seq x y z
N LEU A 1 -0.51 4.78 4.22
CA LEU A 1 -1.06 3.63 4.97
C LEU A 1 -1.40 4.07 6.38
N VAL A 2 -2.68 3.99 6.73
CA VAL A 2 -3.18 4.35 8.07
C VAL A 2 -3.66 3.11 8.78
N LYS A 3 -3.34 3.01 10.08
CA LYS A 3 -3.77 1.91 10.94
C LYS A 3 -5.23 2.04 11.32
N ASN A 4 -5.70 3.27 11.54
CA ASN A 4 -7.10 3.56 11.85
C ASN A 4 -7.63 4.60 10.86
N ARG A 5 -8.70 4.23 10.13
CA ARG A 5 -9.27 5.06 9.08
C ARG A 5 -10.16 6.19 9.60
N GLU A 6 -10.71 6.05 10.81
CA GLU A 6 -11.51 7.07 11.50
C GLU A 6 -10.60 8.16 12.08
N THR A 7 -9.61 7.78 12.87
CA THR A 7 -8.68 8.72 13.54
C THR A 7 -7.56 9.22 12.64
N LYS A 8 -7.32 8.55 11.49
CA LYS A 8 -6.17 8.76 10.60
C LYS A 8 -4.82 8.48 11.23
N GLU A 9 -4.80 7.69 12.31
CA GLU A 9 -3.56 7.22 12.93
C GLU A 9 -2.72 6.46 11.89
N PRO A 10 -1.47 6.88 11.62
CA PRO A 10 -0.61 6.20 10.66
C PRO A 10 -0.08 4.89 11.24
N PHE A 11 0.31 3.94 10.39
CA PHE A 11 1.05 2.76 10.86
C PHE A 11 2.44 3.10 11.38
N ASN A 12 3.09 4.08 10.74
CA ASN A 12 4.44 4.50 11.06
C ASN A 12 4.59 6.01 10.88
N VAL A 13 5.54 6.60 11.60
CA VAL A 13 5.89 8.01 11.48
C VAL A 13 7.31 8.20 10.94
N LYS A 14 7.63 9.41 10.47
CA LYS A 14 8.95 9.72 9.87
C LYS A 14 10.14 9.33 10.75
N ALA A 15 10.01 9.49 12.07
CA ALA A 15 11.08 9.16 13.02
C ALA A 15 11.45 7.67 13.01
N GLU A 16 10.47 6.79 12.78
CA GLU A 16 10.67 5.33 12.77
C GLU A 16 11.40 4.84 11.53
N LYS A 17 11.47 5.64 10.45
CA LYS A 17 12.20 5.28 9.22
C LYS A 17 13.67 4.98 9.45
N PHE A 18 14.26 5.60 10.47
CA PHE A 18 15.66 5.42 10.87
C PHE A 18 15.81 4.56 12.14
N GLY A 19 14.70 3.99 12.62
CA GLY A 19 14.64 3.16 13.82
C GLY A 19 14.78 1.66 13.53
N PRO A 20 14.68 0.81 14.56
CA PRO A 20 14.77 -0.63 14.41
C PRO A 20 13.46 -1.23 13.87
N GLY A 21 13.60 -2.16 12.92
CA GLY A 21 12.50 -2.99 12.41
C GLY A 21 11.91 -2.52 11.07
N PRO A 22 11.21 -3.40 10.35
CA PRO A 22 10.59 -3.05 9.09
C PRO A 22 9.29 -2.27 9.31
N LEU A 23 9.18 -1.12 8.65
CA LEU A 23 7.92 -0.37 8.58
C LEU A 23 6.83 -1.19 7.87
N MET A 24 5.56 -0.89 8.12
CA MET A 24 4.44 -1.55 7.44
C MET A 24 4.51 -1.38 5.92
N THR A 25 4.87 -0.19 5.45
CA THR A 25 5.10 0.07 4.02
C THR A 25 6.22 -0.80 3.44
N VAL A 26 7.27 -1.07 4.21
CA VAL A 26 8.38 -1.94 3.80
C VAL A 26 7.94 -3.40 3.76
N ARG A 27 7.10 -3.84 4.69
CA ARG A 27 6.53 -5.20 4.68
C ARG A 27 5.66 -5.43 3.44
N VAL A 28 4.74 -4.49 3.15
CA VAL A 28 3.89 -4.54 1.95
C VAL A 28 4.73 -4.51 0.68
N ALA A 29 5.70 -3.60 0.57
CA ALA A 29 6.57 -3.51 -0.61
C ALA A 29 7.46 -4.75 -0.79
N SER A 30 7.92 -5.37 0.30
CA SER A 30 8.68 -6.61 0.23
C SER A 30 7.84 -7.75 -0.32
N GLU A 31 6.57 -7.85 0.06
CA GLU A 31 5.67 -8.88 -0.47
C GLU A 31 5.34 -8.66 -1.94
N ALA A 32 5.01 -7.42 -2.33
CA ALA A 32 4.81 -7.07 -3.74
C ALA A 32 6.06 -7.40 -4.59
N MET A 33 7.26 -7.13 -4.07
CA MET A 33 8.51 -7.38 -4.77
C MET A 33 8.76 -8.87 -5.01
N LYS A 34 8.43 -9.75 -4.06
CA LYS A 34 8.50 -11.22 -4.26
C LYS A 34 7.59 -11.69 -5.40
N ASN A 35 6.48 -10.99 -5.61
CA ASN A 35 5.49 -11.28 -6.63
C ASN A 35 5.73 -10.52 -7.95
N GLY A 36 6.85 -9.80 -8.07
CA GLY A 36 7.27 -9.14 -9.32
C GLY A 36 6.90 -7.65 -9.44
N LEU A 37 6.35 -7.02 -8.40
CA LEU A 37 6.02 -5.60 -8.39
C LEU A 37 6.99 -4.80 -7.53
N TYR A 38 7.77 -3.92 -8.15
CA TYR A 38 8.58 -2.96 -7.43
C TYR A 38 7.76 -1.74 -7.00
N MET A 39 7.95 -1.32 -5.74
CA MET A 39 7.36 -0.10 -5.21
C MET A 39 8.38 0.67 -4.38
N ALA A 40 8.39 2.00 -4.49
CA ALA A 40 9.14 2.85 -3.59
C ALA A 40 8.35 3.04 -2.29
N ALA A 41 8.81 2.39 -1.22
CA ALA A 41 8.21 2.49 0.11
C ALA A 41 8.84 3.60 0.95
N TRP A 42 8.05 4.63 1.23
CA TRP A 42 8.36 5.62 2.27
C TRP A 42 7.78 5.20 3.61
N TYR A 43 7.80 6.04 4.65
CA TYR A 43 7.32 5.61 5.97
C TYR A 43 5.79 5.44 6.04
N ASP A 44 5.05 6.23 5.27
CA ASP A 44 3.59 6.26 5.27
C ASP A 44 2.98 6.12 3.88
N ASN A 45 3.78 6.11 2.81
CA ASN A 45 3.29 6.10 1.43
C ASN A 45 3.99 5.03 0.58
N LEU A 46 3.27 4.53 -0.42
CA LEU A 46 3.74 3.62 -1.45
C LEU A 46 3.66 4.33 -2.80
N VAL A 47 4.74 4.30 -3.58
CA VAL A 47 4.80 4.94 -4.90
C VAL A 47 5.13 3.90 -5.96
N ILE A 48 4.31 3.85 -7.00
CA ILE A 48 4.51 3.04 -8.21
C ILE A 48 4.61 4.01 -9.38
N ALA A 49 5.73 3.99 -10.08
CA ALA A 49 6.00 4.87 -11.22
C ALA A 49 6.63 4.04 -12.34
N PRO A 50 5.80 3.29 -13.12
CA PRO A 50 6.31 2.43 -14.17
C PRO A 50 6.86 3.25 -15.36
N PRO A 51 7.63 2.61 -16.26
CA PRO A 51 8.00 3.23 -17.54
C PRO A 51 6.77 3.66 -18.35
N LEU A 52 6.92 4.71 -19.16
CA LEU A 52 5.82 5.25 -19.98
C LEU A 52 5.31 4.28 -21.07
N ILE A 53 6.06 3.21 -21.34
CA ILE A 53 5.73 2.17 -22.33
C ILE A 53 4.92 1.01 -21.74
N ILE A 54 4.54 1.09 -20.46
CA ILE A 54 3.72 0.06 -19.79
C ILE A 54 2.39 -0.13 -20.54
N LYS A 55 1.92 -1.37 -20.58
CA LYS A 55 0.64 -1.76 -21.19
C LYS A 55 -0.46 -1.91 -20.15
N GLU A 56 -1.71 -1.94 -20.62
CA GLU A 56 -2.89 -2.09 -19.76
C GLU A 56 -2.89 -3.41 -18.98
N ASP A 57 -2.51 -4.53 -19.62
CA ASP A 57 -2.39 -5.84 -18.98
C ASP A 57 -1.31 -5.90 -17.89
N GLU A 58 -0.21 -5.17 -18.09
CA GLU A 58 0.84 -5.02 -17.07
C GLU A 58 0.37 -4.18 -15.87
N VAL A 59 -0.50 -3.20 -16.10
CA VAL A 59 -1.13 -2.41 -15.03
C VAL A 59 -2.10 -3.27 -14.23
N ASP A 60 -2.96 -4.04 -14.90
CA ASP A 60 -3.90 -4.95 -14.23
C ASP A 60 -3.16 -5.97 -13.36
N GLN A 61 -2.10 -6.58 -13.90
CA GLN A 61 -1.24 -7.49 -13.15
C GLN A 61 -0.61 -6.81 -11.92
N ALA A 62 -0.14 -5.57 -12.07
CA ALA A 62 0.43 -4.81 -10.94
C ALA A 62 -0.64 -4.52 -9.87
N MET A 63 -1.87 -4.20 -10.26
CA MET A 63 -2.97 -3.96 -9.32
C MET A 63 -3.34 -5.22 -8.54
N GLU A 64 -3.39 -6.38 -9.19
CA GLU A 64 -3.64 -7.65 -8.49
C GLU A 64 -2.55 -7.99 -7.45
N ILE A 65 -1.29 -7.72 -7.78
CA ILE A 65 -0.17 -7.92 -6.84
C ILE A 65 -0.27 -6.94 -5.67
N LEU A 66 -0.61 -5.67 -5.95
CA LEU A 66 -0.78 -4.64 -4.94
C LEU A 66 -1.90 -5.01 -3.95
N ASP A 67 -3.06 -5.44 -4.45
CA ASP A 67 -4.20 -5.84 -3.63
C ASP A 67 -3.82 -6.97 -2.67
N LYS A 68 -3.17 -8.02 -3.16
CA LYS A 68 -2.67 -9.13 -2.32
C LYS A 68 -1.65 -8.67 -1.29
N ALA A 69 -0.74 -7.77 -1.65
CA ALA A 69 0.27 -7.27 -0.73
C ALA A 69 -0.34 -6.40 0.39
N LEU A 70 -1.43 -5.66 0.10
CA LEU A 70 -2.13 -4.82 1.06
C LEU A 70 -2.85 -5.62 2.16
N GLU A 71 -3.18 -6.90 1.93
CA GLU A 71 -3.76 -7.79 2.95
C GLU A 71 -2.90 -7.85 4.23
N ILE A 72 -1.57 -7.70 4.11
CA ILE A 72 -0.66 -7.62 5.27
C ILE A 72 -1.04 -6.44 6.17
N ALA A 73 -1.27 -5.26 5.58
CA ALA A 73 -1.64 -4.08 6.33
C ALA A 73 -3.08 -4.17 6.85
N ASP A 74 -4.00 -4.71 6.04
CA ASP A 74 -5.40 -4.86 6.45
C ASP A 74 -5.55 -5.81 7.66
N SER A 75 -4.72 -6.85 7.75
CA SER A 75 -4.72 -7.76 8.91
C SER A 75 -4.32 -7.10 10.25
N GLU A 76 -3.63 -5.96 10.19
CA GLU A 76 -3.15 -5.21 11.36
C GLU A 76 -3.86 -3.86 11.56
N ALA A 77 -4.72 -3.48 10.61
CA ALA A 77 -5.54 -2.28 10.70
C ALA A 77 -6.66 -2.47 11.73
N VAL A 78 -7.05 -1.38 12.38
CA VAL A 78 -8.20 -1.37 13.28
C VAL A 78 -9.47 -1.37 12.42
N PRO A 79 -10.42 -2.28 12.64
CA PRO A 79 -11.71 -2.26 11.96
C PRO A 79 -12.46 -0.95 12.26
N THR A 80 -12.99 -0.33 11.21
CA THR A 80 -13.80 0.90 11.31
C THR A 80 -14.92 0.84 10.29
N ASP A 81 -16.03 1.53 10.56
CA ASP A 81 -17.15 1.68 9.60
C ASP A 81 -16.82 2.66 8.46
N VAL A 82 -15.66 3.32 8.50
CA VAL A 82 -15.20 4.21 7.43
C VAL A 82 -14.75 3.36 6.23
N PRO A 83 -15.34 3.55 5.04
CA PRO A 83 -14.96 2.80 3.86
C PRO A 83 -13.52 3.10 3.44
N ALA A 84 -12.85 2.10 2.85
CA ALA A 84 -11.48 2.20 2.38
C ALA A 84 -11.32 3.23 1.24
N SER A 85 -12.30 3.32 0.32
CA SER A 85 -12.37 4.36 -0.70
C SER A 85 -13.46 5.38 -0.36
N ARG A 86 -13.14 6.67 -0.57
CA ARG A 86 -14.11 7.77 -0.51
C ARG A 86 -14.41 8.37 -1.88
N SER A 87 -13.71 7.96 -2.94
CA SER A 87 -13.59 8.77 -4.16
C SER A 87 -13.61 7.99 -5.48
N SER A 88 -14.12 6.77 -5.51
CA SER A 88 -14.19 6.03 -6.77
C SER A 88 -15.49 5.25 -6.93
N GLU A 89 -16.59 5.99 -7.13
CA GLU A 89 -17.62 5.49 -8.05
C GLU A 89 -17.05 5.58 -9.46
N PHE A 90 -16.42 4.49 -9.92
CA PHE A 90 -16.25 4.31 -11.36
C PHE A 90 -17.56 3.74 -11.89
N SER A 91 -18.43 4.63 -12.39
CA SER A 91 -19.47 4.15 -13.30
C SER A 91 -18.78 3.51 -14.50
N LYS A 92 -19.20 2.29 -14.83
CA LYS A 92 -18.93 1.69 -16.14
C LYS A 92 -19.44 2.60 -17.26
#